data_AF-A8H9J4-F1
#
_entry.id   AF-A8H9J4-F1
#
_cell.length_a   1.000
_cell.length_b   1.000
_cell.length_c   1.000
_cell.angle_alpha   90.00
_cell.angle_beta   90.00
_cell.angle_gamma   90.00
#
_symmetry.space_group_name_H-M   'P 1'
#
loop_
_entity.id
_entity.type
_entity.pdbx_description
1 polymer ?
#
loop_
_entity_poly.entity_id
_entity_poly.type
_entity_poly.pdbx_seq_one_letter_code
_entity_poly.pdbx_strand_id
1 'polypeptide(L)'
;MRKTITHAVLLGAGLLFSTASVAAMSPIAACNDCSKQETEQTAKNLQDSSVYVVDFVNLTAQKFVTDKQGVTLLSKLSIGELNRINQKYDYRKVHLRAVQP
;
A
#
# COMPACT_ATOMS: atom_id res chain seq x y z
N MET A 1 -51.79 42.46 -3.62
CA MET A 1 -51.17 41.17 -4.02
C MET A 1 -49.74 41.13 -3.51
N ARG A 2 -49.47 40.32 -2.47
CA ARG A 2 -48.11 40.11 -1.93
C ARG A 2 -47.49 38.90 -2.64
N LYS A 3 -46.35 39.09 -3.32
CA LYS A 3 -45.59 38.01 -3.94
C LYS A 3 -44.63 37.42 -2.90
N THR A 4 -44.95 36.25 -2.38
CA THR A 4 -44.03 35.43 -1.58
C THR A 4 -43.05 34.75 -2.53
N ILE A 5 -41.78 35.17 -2.47
CA ILE A 5 -40.70 34.52 -3.22
C ILE A 5 -40.37 33.22 -2.49
N THR A 6 -40.63 32.09 -3.15
CA THR A 6 -40.39 30.74 -2.65
C THR A 6 -38.88 30.49 -2.58
N HIS A 7 -38.31 30.49 -1.37
CA HIS A 7 -36.87 30.29 -1.09
C HIS A 7 -36.39 28.83 -1.31
N ALA A 8 -37.08 28.05 -2.14
CA ALA A 8 -36.89 26.60 -2.24
C ALA A 8 -35.88 26.15 -3.32
N VAL A 9 -35.02 27.05 -3.83
CA VAL A 9 -34.12 26.75 -4.96
C VAL A 9 -32.66 26.48 -4.53
N LEU A 10 -32.31 26.61 -3.25
CA LEU A 10 -30.89 26.63 -2.81
C LEU A 10 -30.34 25.33 -2.18
N LEU A 11 -31.01 24.18 -2.31
CA LEU A 11 -30.53 22.90 -1.70
C LEU A 11 -30.03 21.85 -2.71
N GLY A 12 -29.92 22.20 -3.99
CA GLY A 12 -29.66 21.24 -5.08
C GLY A 12 -28.21 21.11 -5.56
N ALA A 13 -27.20 21.61 -4.84
CA ALA A 13 -25.81 21.58 -5.33
C ALA A 13 -24.82 21.32 -4.19
N GLY A 14 -24.60 20.05 -3.84
CA GLY A 14 -23.65 19.72 -2.76
C GLY A 14 -23.16 18.28 -2.68
N LEU A 15 -23.55 17.41 -3.62
CA LEU A 15 -23.03 16.04 -3.69
C LEU A 15 -22.03 15.95 -4.84
N LEU A 16 -20.95 16.72 -4.73
CA LEU A 16 -19.72 16.38 -5.44
C LEU A 16 -19.22 15.10 -4.78
N PHE A 17 -19.51 13.97 -5.42
CA PHE A 17 -18.91 12.68 -5.12
C PHE A 17 -17.40 12.83 -5.27
N SER A 18 -16.73 13.17 -4.17
CA SER A 18 -15.30 13.02 -4.02
C SER A 18 -15.01 11.53 -4.19
N THR A 19 -14.76 11.10 -5.42
CA THR A 19 -14.12 9.81 -5.69
C THR A 19 -12.75 9.91 -5.03
N ALA A 20 -12.66 9.46 -3.78
CA ALA A 20 -11.38 9.31 -3.11
C ALA A 20 -10.59 8.32 -3.95
N SER A 21 -9.68 8.82 -4.77
CA SER A 21 -8.75 8.01 -5.53
C SER A 21 -7.88 7.28 -4.51
N VAL A 22 -8.26 6.06 -4.16
CA VAL A 22 -7.44 5.18 -3.36
C VAL A 22 -6.25 4.83 -4.23
N ALA A 23 -5.12 5.51 -4.03
CA ALA A 23 -3.86 5.13 -4.65
C ALA A 23 -3.55 3.69 -4.20
N ALA A 24 -3.75 2.74 -5.12
CA ALA A 24 -3.46 1.33 -4.88
C ALA A 24 -1.98 1.21 -4.52
N MET A 25 -1.70 0.70 -3.33
CA MET A 25 -0.33 0.40 -2.93
C MET A 25 0.14 -0.82 -3.72
N SER A 26 1.43 -0.85 -4.07
CA SER A 26 2.04 -2.04 -4.67
C SER A 26 1.78 -3.30 -3.83
N PRO A 27 1.72 -4.48 -4.46
CA PRO A 27 1.34 -5.72 -3.80
C PRO A 27 2.25 -6.03 -2.62
N ILE A 28 1.64 -6.63 -1.59
CA ILE A 28 2.37 -7.13 -0.42
C ILE A 28 2.14 -8.63 -0.33
N ALA A 29 3.21 -9.40 -0.35
CA ALA A 29 3.20 -10.83 -0.05
C ALA A 29 3.72 -11.08 1.37
N ALA A 30 3.15 -12.08 2.04
CA ALA A 30 3.70 -12.58 3.29
C ALA A 30 4.57 -13.81 3.00
N CYS A 31 5.79 -13.82 3.52
CA CYS A 31 6.72 -14.93 3.48
C CYS A 31 7.32 -15.05 4.88
N ASN A 32 6.79 -15.96 5.69
CA ASN A 32 7.19 -16.10 7.09
C ASN A 32 8.36 -17.07 7.22
N ASP A 33 9.41 -16.64 7.92
CA ASP A 33 10.64 -17.42 8.14
C ASP A 33 11.31 -17.89 6.84
N CYS A 34 11.20 -17.06 5.79
CA CYS A 34 11.75 -17.37 4.48
C CYS A 34 13.24 -17.04 4.42
N SER A 35 13.99 -17.85 3.69
CA SER A 35 15.35 -17.51 3.27
C SER A 35 15.33 -16.28 2.34
N LYS A 36 16.51 -15.69 2.13
CA LYS A 36 16.68 -14.57 1.18
C LYS A 36 16.21 -14.94 -0.24
N GLN A 37 16.53 -16.15 -0.69
CA GLN A 37 16.15 -16.64 -2.02
C GLN A 37 14.63 -16.82 -2.16
N GLU A 38 13.97 -17.37 -1.14
CA GLU A 38 12.51 -17.54 -1.14
C GLU A 38 11.78 -16.20 -1.08
N THR A 39 12.33 -15.23 -0.33
CA THR A 39 11.80 -13.86 -0.28
C THR A 39 11.86 -13.21 -1.67
N GLU A 40 13.00 -13.29 -2.34
CA GLU A 40 13.17 -12.76 -3.70
C GLU A 40 12.27 -13.47 -4.71
N GLN A 41 12.16 -14.79 -4.62
CA GLN A 41 11.28 -15.58 -5.49
C GLN A 41 9.80 -15.21 -5.28
N THR A 42 9.39 -14.97 -4.04
CA THR A 42 8.05 -14.49 -3.70
C THR A 42 7.76 -13.15 -4.37
N ALA A 43 8.74 -12.24 -4.39
CA ALA A 43 8.60 -10.97 -5.10
C ALA A 43 8.48 -11.17 -6.62
N LYS A 44 9.33 -12.01 -7.22
CA LYS A 44 9.31 -12.33 -8.65
C LYS A 44 7.98 -12.92 -9.11
N ASN A 45 7.37 -13.79 -8.30
CA ASN A 45 6.12 -14.46 -8.64
C ASN A 45 4.92 -13.50 -8.78
N LEU A 46 4.98 -12.32 -8.15
CA LEU A 46 3.91 -11.31 -8.22
C LEU A 46 3.95 -10.46 -9.50
N GLN A 47 5.03 -10.51 -10.28
CA GLN A 47 5.16 -9.83 -11.58
C GLN A 47 4.79 -8.33 -11.57
N ASP A 48 5.08 -7.63 -10.47
CA ASP A 48 4.88 -6.19 -10.34
C ASP A 48 6.22 -5.43 -10.40
N SER A 49 6.13 -4.16 -10.81
CA SER A 49 7.22 -3.19 -10.78
C SER A 49 7.84 -3.00 -9.40
N SER A 50 7.01 -3.08 -8.35
CA SER A 50 7.47 -3.09 -6.97
C SER A 50 6.63 -4.04 -6.14
N VAL A 51 7.28 -4.77 -5.25
CA VAL A 51 6.62 -5.72 -4.37
C VAL A 51 7.18 -5.55 -2.96
N TYR A 52 6.29 -5.56 -1.97
CA TYR A 52 6.71 -5.66 -0.58
C TYR A 52 6.58 -7.11 -0.12
N VAL A 53 7.60 -7.62 0.55
CA VAL A 53 7.56 -8.94 1.20
C VAL A 53 7.69 -8.74 2.69
N VAL A 54 6.72 -9.27 3.45
CA VAL A 54 6.69 -9.16 4.91
C VAL A 54 6.94 -10.53 5.54
N ASP A 55 7.77 -10.54 6.57
CA ASP A 55 8.02 -11.69 7.41
C ASP A 55 7.58 -11.36 8.83
N PHE A 56 6.47 -11.96 9.26
CA PHE A 56 5.92 -11.72 10.58
C PHE A 56 6.64 -12.47 11.69
N VAL A 57 7.43 -13.50 11.36
CA VAL A 57 8.24 -14.25 12.32
C VAL A 57 9.49 -13.44 12.66
N ASN A 58 10.19 -12.96 11.64
CA ASN A 58 11.39 -12.14 11.82
C ASN A 58 11.07 -10.65 12.05
N LEU A 59 9.80 -10.26 11.95
CA LEU A 59 9.29 -8.90 12.05
C LEU A 59 9.92 -7.95 11.03
N THR A 60 10.10 -8.40 9.80
CA THR A 60 10.75 -7.61 8.74
C THR A 60 9.82 -7.29 7.57
N ALA A 61 10.14 -6.20 6.87
CA ALA A 61 9.54 -5.83 5.60
C ALA A 61 10.66 -5.48 4.60
N GLN A 62 10.56 -6.03 3.41
CA GLN A 62 11.50 -5.87 2.31
C GLN A 62 10.79 -5.28 1.10
N LYS A 63 11.45 -4.40 0.36
CA LYS A 63 10.94 -3.88 -0.91
C LYS A 63 11.79 -4.42 -2.04
N PHE A 64 11.15 -5.07 -2.99
CA PHE A 64 11.78 -5.45 -4.24
C PHE A 64 11.28 -4.55 -5.36
N VAL A 65 12.18 -4.16 -6.26
CA VAL A 65 11.86 -3.40 -7.47
C VAL A 65 12.38 -4.21 -8.65
N THR A 66 11.53 -4.39 -9.65
CA THR A 66 11.88 -5.05 -10.90
C THR A 66 12.13 -4.00 -11.96
N ASP A 67 13.33 -4.00 -12.55
CA ASP A 67 13.68 -3.06 -13.61
C ASP A 67 13.02 -3.44 -14.96
N LYS A 68 13.26 -2.64 -15.99
CA LYS A 68 12.69 -2.87 -17.34
C LYS A 68 13.26 -4.11 -18.02
N GLN A 69 14.39 -4.62 -17.53
CA GLN A 69 15.09 -5.80 -18.00
C GLN A 69 14.62 -7.07 -17.28
N GLY A 70 13.72 -6.94 -16.30
CA GLY A 70 13.19 -8.04 -15.50
C GLY A 70 14.08 -8.43 -14.32
N VAL A 71 15.09 -7.63 -13.99
CA VAL A 71 15.96 -7.87 -12.83
C VAL A 71 15.27 -7.33 -11.58
N THR A 72 14.97 -8.24 -10.65
CA THR A 72 14.39 -7.91 -9.34
C THR A 72 15.49 -7.71 -8.31
N LEU A 73 15.54 -6.53 -7.69
CA LEU A 73 16.56 -6.17 -6.70
C LEU A 73 15.91 -5.69 -5.40
N LEU A 74 16.55 -6.00 -4.27
CA LEU A 74 16.22 -5.40 -2.98
C LEU A 74 16.47 -3.89 -3.06
N SER A 75 15.47 -3.12 -2.64
CA SER A 75 15.45 -1.68 -2.70
C SER A 75 15.11 -1.09 -1.33
N LYS A 76 15.48 0.17 -1.13
CA LYS A 76 15.21 0.88 0.12
C LYS A 76 13.70 1.04 0.31
N LEU A 77 13.19 0.51 1.42
CA LEU A 77 11.84 0.78 1.91
C LEU A 77 11.83 2.14 2.63
N SER A 78 10.98 3.06 2.20
CA SER A 78 10.80 4.35 2.89
C SER A 78 10.03 4.19 4.20
N ILE A 79 10.19 5.18 5.10
CA ILE A 79 9.45 5.22 6.36
C ILE A 79 7.93 5.29 6.12
N GLY A 80 7.49 6.04 5.11
CA GLY A 80 6.08 6.14 4.75
C GLY A 80 5.50 4.81 4.28
N GLU A 81 6.23 4.07 3.44
CA GLU A 81 5.84 2.73 3.01
C GLU A 81 5.77 1.77 4.20
N LEU A 82 6.78 1.76 5.07
CA LEU A 82 6.79 0.92 6.27
C LEU A 82 5.60 1.22 7.19
N ASN A 83 5.31 2.49 7.43
CA ASN A 83 4.18 2.90 8.26
C ASN A 83 2.85 2.44 7.64
N ARG A 84 2.70 2.54 6.32
CA ARG A 84 1.49 2.09 5.63
C ARG A 84 1.34 0.56 5.70
N ILE A 85 2.43 -0.19 5.58
CA ILE A 85 2.43 -1.65 5.76
C ILE A 85 2.02 -2.00 7.20
N ASN A 86 2.62 -1.35 8.21
CA ASN A 86 2.29 -1.58 9.61
C ASN A 86 0.83 -1.24 9.92
N GLN A 87 0.30 -0.15 9.38
CA GLN A 87 -1.13 0.19 9.50
C GLN A 87 -2.03 -0.88 8.87
N LYS A 88 -1.67 -1.39 7.67
CA LYS A 88 -2.43 -2.47 7.01
C LYS A 88 -2.49 -3.74 7.84
N TYR A 89 -1.44 -4.03 8.60
CA TYR A 89 -1.33 -5.23 9.44
C TYR A 89 -1.49 -4.96 10.95
N ASP A 90 -2.07 -3.82 11.35
CA ASP A 90 -2.24 -3.48 12.78
C ASP A 90 -3.03 -4.56 13.55
N TYR A 91 -3.95 -5.24 12.87
CA TYR A 91 -4.72 -6.35 13.44
C TYR A 91 -3.85 -7.51 13.95
N ARG A 92 -2.61 -7.64 13.46
CA ARG A 92 -1.65 -8.66 13.91
C ARG A 92 -0.92 -8.27 15.18
N LYS A 93 -1.02 -7.02 15.63
CA LYS A 93 -0.36 -6.48 16.83
C LYS A 93 1.15 -6.70 16.86
N VAL A 94 1.77 -6.62 15.69
CA VAL A 94 3.22 -6.67 15.48
C VAL A 94 3.67 -5.43 14.73
N HIS A 95 4.93 -5.03 14.94
CA HIS A 95 5.54 -3.91 14.24
C HIS A 95 6.72 -4.40 13.40
N LEU A 96 6.60 -4.28 12.09
CA LEU A 96 7.63 -4.67 11.14
C LEU A 96 8.71 -3.59 11.04
N ARG A 97 9.96 -4.01 10.81
CA ARG A 97 11.11 -3.15 10.52
C ARG A 97 11.59 -3.32 9.08
N ALA A 98 12.09 -2.25 8.49
CA ALA A 98 12.68 -2.29 7.15
C ALA A 98 14.01 -3.07 7.16
N VAL A 99 14.22 -3.94 6.18
CA VAL A 99 15.56 -4.46 5.86
C VAL A 99 16.25 -3.48 4.91
N GLN A 100 17.53 -3.21 5.15
CA GLN A 100 18.33 -2.38 4.27
C GLN A 100 18.89 -3.22 3.10
N PRO A 101 18.96 -2.65 1.87
CA PRO A 101 19.60 -3.29 0.73
C PRO A 101 21.10 -3.50 0.93
#